data_AF-A0A150NS31-F1
#
_entry.id   AF-A0A150NS31-F1
#
_cell.length_a   1.000
_cell.length_b   1.000
_cell.length_c   1.000
_cell.angle_alpha   90.00
_cell.angle_beta   90.00
_cell.angle_gamma   90.00
#
_symmetry.space_group_name_H-M   'P 1'
#
loop_
_entity.id
_entity.type
_entity.pdbx_description
1 polymer ?
#
loop_
_entity_poly.entity_id
_entity_poly.type
_entity_poly.pdbx_seq_one_letter_code
_entity_poly.pdbx_strand_id
1 'polypeptide(L)' 'MAFPFLVFEYYLITAKTFTHNFLPRLGLALSLLAIILVFFFLLKKRSFYYPKFIKFFWRAGFLLTLVMYIEMIVELFLMK' A
#
# COMPACT_ATOMS: atom_id res chain seq x y z
N MET A 1 0.89 -10.67 -9.00
CA MET A 1 2.12 -10.03 -9.53
C MET A 1 2.00 -8.52 -9.72
N ALA A 2 0.81 -7.90 -9.80
CA ALA A 2 0.69 -6.46 -10.07
C ALA A 2 1.13 -5.52 -8.92
N PHE A 3 1.09 -5.97 -7.67
CA PHE A 3 1.36 -5.14 -6.50
C PHE A 3 2.78 -4.53 -6.44
N PRO A 4 3.88 -5.30 -6.60
CA PRO A 4 5.23 -4.74 -6.57
C PRO A 4 5.46 -3.76 -7.72
N PHE A 5 4.85 -4.03 -8.89
CA PHE A 5 4.94 -3.14 -10.03
C PHE A 5 4.29 -1.78 -9.74
N LEU A 6 3.11 -1.78 -9.13
CA LEU A 6 2.41 -0.55 -8.75
C LEU A 6 3.17 0.26 -7.69
N VAL A 7 3.78 -0.40 -6.70
CA VAL A 7 4.64 0.27 -5.71
C VAL A 7 5.88 0.87 -6.37
N PHE A 8 6.46 0.19 -7.36
CA PHE A 8 7.62 0.68 -8.10
C PHE A 8 7.28 1.90 -8.97
N GLU A 9 6.16 1.86 -9.70
CA GLU A 9 5.65 3.00 -10.46
C GLU A 9 5.37 4.21 -9.55
N TYR A 10 4.71 3.99 -8.40
CA TYR A 10 4.46 5.03 -7.41
C TYR A 10 5.76 5.69 -6.93
N TYR A 11 6.80 4.89 -6.67
CA TYR A 11 8.13 5.39 -6.29
C TYR A 11 8.76 6.25 -7.40
N LEU A 12 8.77 5.74 -8.65
CA LEU A 12 9.41 6.43 -9.77
C LEU A 12 8.74 7.76 -10.10
N ILE A 13 7.41 7.81 -10.08
CA ILE A 13 6.67 9.06 -10.34
C ILE A 13 6.96 10.05 -9.22
N THR A 14 6.81 9.61 -7.97
CA THR A 14 6.99 10.51 -6.83
C THR A 14 8.39 11.10 -6.75
N ALA A 15 9.41 10.28 -6.98
CA ALA A 15 10.81 10.71 -6.96
C ALA A 15 11.16 11.71 -8.08
N LYS A 16 10.39 11.72 -9.18
CA LYS A 16 10.60 12.63 -10.31
C LYS A 16 9.80 13.93 -10.21
N THR A 17 8.60 13.88 -9.64
CA THR A 17 7.64 15.00 -9.73
C THR A 17 7.53 15.80 -8.44
N PHE A 18 7.86 15.23 -7.28
CA PHE A 18 7.75 15.90 -5.98
C PHE A 18 9.12 16.09 -5.33
N THR A 19 9.31 17.20 -4.62
CA THR A 19 10.54 17.51 -3.88
C THR A 19 10.80 16.57 -2.70
N HIS A 20 9.74 15.97 -2.15
CA HIS A 20 9.81 14.97 -1.09
C HIS A 20 9.22 13.64 -1.56
N ASN A 21 9.93 12.56 -1.29
CA ASN A 21 9.47 11.22 -1.63
C ASN A 21 8.29 10.81 -0.72
N PHE A 22 7.15 10.42 -1.29
CA PHE A 22 5.97 9.91 -0.57
C PHE A 22 6.06 8.43 -0.19
N LEU A 23 7.18 7.77 -0.49
CA LEU A 23 7.40 6.37 -0.09
C LEU A 23 7.22 6.10 1.41
N PRO A 24 7.65 6.99 2.34
CA PRO A 24 7.36 6.82 3.76
C PRO A 24 5.85 6.84 4.06
N ARG A 25 5.06 7.66 3.35
CA ARG A 25 3.59 7.71 3.52
C ARG A 25 2.95 6.38 3.10
N LEU A 26 3.38 5.82 1.97
CA LEU A 26 2.93 4.51 1.50
C LEU A 26 3.34 3.38 2.44
N GLY A 27 4.59 3.42 2.95
CA GLY A 27 5.08 2.47 3.94
C GLY A 27 4.23 2.47 5.22
N LEU A 28 3.94 3.65 5.78
CA LEU A 28 3.10 3.79 6.97
C LEU A 28 1.69 3.21 6.75
N ALA A 29 1.07 3.49 5.60
CA ALA A 29 -0.25 2.98 5.26
C ALA A 29 -0.27 1.45 5.16
N LEU A 30 0.76 0.86 4.53
CA LEU A 30 0.91 -0.60 4.45
C LEU A 30 1.19 -1.23 5.83
N SER A 31 1.99 -0.59 6.68
CA SER A 31 2.25 -1.06 8.04
C SER A 31 0.98 -1.07 8.89
N LEU A 32 0.16 -0.02 8.81
CA LEU A 32 -1.14 0.03 9.47
C LEU A 32 -2.07 -1.10 8.99
N LEU A 33 -2.14 -1.30 7.68
CA LEU A 33 -2.93 -2.39 7.09
C LEU A 33 -2.45 -3.77 7.57
N ALA A 34 -1.13 -3.98 7.66
CA ALA A 34 -0.56 -5.22 8.19
C ALA A 34 -0.97 -5.45 9.65
N ILE A 35 -0.87 -4.42 10.51
CA ILE A 35 -1.25 -4.49 11.92
C ILE A 35 -2.74 -4.84 12.05
N ILE A 36 -3.62 -4.14 11.32
CA ILE A 36 -5.06 -4.41 11.32
C ILE A 36 -5.35 -5.85 10.90
N LEU A 37 -4.70 -6.34 9.84
CA LEU A 37 -4.87 -7.71 9.39
C LEU A 37 -4.38 -8.73 10.42
N VAL A 38 -3.24 -8.48 11.08
CA VAL A 38 -2.73 -9.35 12.14
C VAL A 38 -3.75 -9.47 13.27
N PHE A 39 -4.28 -8.35 13.77
CA PHE A 39 -5.35 -8.36 14.78
C PHE A 39 -6.61 -9.09 14.29
N PHE A 40 -7.04 -8.86 13.04
CA PHE A 40 -8.20 -9.54 12.46
C PHE A 40 -8.02 -11.06 12.41
N PHE A 41 -6.85 -11.55 11.98
CA PHE A 41 -6.58 -12.99 11.92
C PHE A 41 -6.46 -13.60 13.33
N LEU A 42 -5.82 -12.91 14.27
CA LEU A 42 -5.67 -13.38 15.65
C LEU A 42 -7.03 -13.46 16.37
N LEU A 43 -7.82 -12.39 16.32
CA LEU A 43 -9.10 -12.31 17.04
C LEU A 43 -10.18 -13.17 16.41
N LYS A 44 -10.31 -13.18 15.07
CA LYS A 44 -11.44 -13.81 14.39
C LYS A 44 -11.20 -15.24 13.95
N LYS A 45 -9.95 -15.60 13.60
CA LYS A 45 -9.62 -16.94 13.09
C LYS A 45 -8.89 -17.82 14.12
N ARG A 46 -8.36 -17.26 15.22
CA ARG A 46 -7.58 -17.95 16.28
C ARG A 46 -6.39 -18.80 15.76
N SER A 47 -6.11 -18.77 14.47
CA SER A 47 -5.07 -19.52 13.78
C SER A 47 -4.42 -18.57 12.79
N PHE A 48 -3.16 -18.24 13.05
CA PHE A 48 -2.35 -17.40 12.19
C PHE A 48 -1.55 -18.27 11.23
N TYR A 49 -2.03 -18.39 9.99
CA TYR A 49 -1.32 -19.09 8.92
C TYR A 49 -0.66 -18.09 7.97
N TYR A 50 0.67 -18.06 7.98
CA TYR A 50 1.49 -17.05 7.30
C TYR A 50 1.20 -16.91 5.79
N PRO A 51 1.06 -17.99 4.99
CA PRO A 51 0.71 -17.86 3.57
C PRO A 51 -0.69 -17.28 3.32
N LYS A 52 -1.64 -17.49 4.24
CA LYS A 52 -2.99 -16.91 4.14
C LYS A 52 -2.99 -15.43 4.49
N PHE A 53 -2.19 -15.02 5.49
CA PHE A 53 -1.95 -13.61 5.78
C PHE A 53 -1.33 -12.89 4.58
N ILE A 54 -0.24 -13.41 4.02
CA ILE A 54 0.42 -12.80 2.85
C ILE A 54 -0.53 -12.70 1.66
N LYS A 55 -1.34 -13.73 1.37
CA LYS A 55 -2.36 -13.64 0.30
C LYS A 55 -3.37 -12.50 0.54
N PHE A 56 -3.80 -12.29 1.78
CA PHE A 56 -4.74 -11.23 2.12
C PHE A 56 -4.07 -9.86 2.08
N PHE A 57 -2.91 -9.73 2.71
CA PHE A 57 -2.09 -8.51 2.69
C PHE A 57 -1.77 -8.09 1.26
N TRP A 58 -1.44 -9.04 0.39
CA TRP A 58 -1.14 -8.75 -1.01
C TRP A 58 -2.36 -8.19 -1.76
N ARG A 59 -3.56 -8.71 -1.50
CA ARG A 59 -4.80 -8.24 -2.16
C ARG A 59 -5.25 -6.89 -1.61
N ALA A 60 -5.27 -6.74 -0.29
CA ALA A 60 -5.70 -5.51 0.36
C ALA A 60 -4.67 -4.39 0.18
N GLY A 61 -3.39 -4.72 0.31
CA GLY A 61 -2.27 -3.84 0.03
C GLY A 61 -2.30 -3.32 -1.41
N PHE A 62 -2.61 -4.17 -2.40
CA PHE A 62 -2.82 -3.74 -3.77
C PHE A 62 -3.91 -2.67 -3.90
N LEU A 63 -5.09 -2.92 -3.32
CA LEU A 63 -6.20 -1.96 -3.37
C LEU A 63 -5.83 -0.64 -2.68
N LEU A 64 -5.20 -0.69 -1.50
CA LEU A 64 -4.77 0.50 -0.77
C LEU A 64 -3.76 1.32 -1.59
N THR A 65 -2.77 0.66 -2.20
CA THR A 65 -1.79 1.35 -3.03
C THR A 65 -2.41 1.92 -4.31
N LEU A 66 -3.45 1.28 -4.86
CA LEU A 66 -4.17 1.80 -6.02
C LEU A 66 -4.91 3.10 -5.68
N VAL A 67 -5.57 3.16 -4.52
CA VAL A 67 -6.23 4.38 -4.05
C VAL A 67 -5.22 5.51 -3.85
N MET A 68 -4.12 5.25 -3.15
CA MET A 68 -3.04 6.24 -2.94
C MET A 68 -2.40 6.68 -4.27
N TYR A 69 -2.31 5.79 -5.25
CA TYR A 69 -1.81 6.12 -6.58
C TYR A 69 -2.76 7.04 -7.34
N ILE A 70 -4.08 6.83 -7.24
CA ILE A 70 -5.09 7.74 -7.81
C ILE A 70 -5.00 9.10 -7.12
N GLU A 71 -4.93 9.14 -5.79
CA GLU A 71 -4.76 10.39 -5.03
C GLU A 71 -3.54 11.17 -5.50
N MET A 72 -2.39 10.50 -5.66
CA MET A 72 -1.16 11.11 -6.19
C MET A 72 -1.35 11.69 -7.60
N ILE A 73 -2.07 10.99 -8.49
CA ILE A 73 -2.36 11.52 -9.83
C ILE A 73 -3.22 12.78 -9.74
N VAL A 74 -4.25 12.78 -8.89
CA VAL A 74 -5.12 13.95 -8.69
C VAL A 74 -4.30 15.12 -8.14
N GLU A 75 -3.45 14.89 -7.13
CA GLU A 75 -2.52 15.91 -6.61
C GLU A 75 -1.61 16.46 -7.71
N LEU A 76 -1.07 15.60 -8.57
CA LEU A 76 -0.21 15.99 -9.70
C LEU A 76 -0.95 16.90 -10.69
N PHE A 77 -2.22 16.60 -11.01
CA PHE A 77 -3.04 17.43 -11.90
C PHE A 77 -3.47 18.75 -11.27
N LEU A 78 -3.58 18.83 -9.95
CA LEU A 78 -3.91 20.07 -9.23
C LEU A 78 -2.69 20.99 -9.02
N MET A 79 -1.49 20.41 -8.90
CA MET A 79 -0.24 21.17 -8.77
C MET A 79 0.29 21.73 -10.09
N LYS A 80 -0.17 21.19 -11.22
CA LYS A 80 0.23 21.62 -12.56
C LYS A 80 -0.80 22.56 -13.18
#